data_AF-R4KES1-F1
#
_entry.id   AF-R4KES1-F1
#
_cell.length_a   1.000
_cell.length_b   1.000
_cell.length_c   1.000
_cell.angle_alpha   90.00
_cell.angle_beta   90.00
_cell.angle_gamma   90.00
#
_symmetry.space_group_name_H-M   'P 1'
#
loop_
_entity.id
_entity.type
_entity.pdbx_description
1 polymer ?
#
loop_
_entity_poly.entity_id
_entity_poly.type
_entity_poly.pdbx_seq_one_letter_code
_entity_poly.pdbx_strand_id
1 'polypeptide(L)'
;MIDVQEHLGLAKLQAGRVYKKFQLSYRYDFDDILQICHVGLIKAAQKFDETKGYKFSTYALSLMYGYTLNIILRDKFYPSAERNGSLNSHVLSLDVNVNNSDDKEVTYKDAIMDKQELDTEFTGILVRTALGKLSGKHKEIIKLKYFQGKTQMQIAKLFGTSQTTIGRFEKEALTKLRRYVS
;
A
#
# COMPACT_ATOMS: atom_id res chain seq x y z
N MET A 1 -44.79 -17.73 0.40
CA MET A 1 -43.74 -16.68 0.49
C MET A 1 -43.27 -16.69 1.92
N ILE A 2 -42.00 -17.02 2.15
CA ILE A 2 -41.46 -17.13 3.51
C ILE A 2 -41.40 -15.76 4.15
N ASP A 3 -41.93 -15.64 5.37
CA ASP A 3 -41.75 -14.44 6.16
C ASP A 3 -40.32 -14.41 6.72
N VAL A 4 -39.57 -13.39 6.31
CA VAL A 4 -38.19 -13.18 6.75
C VAL A 4 -38.13 -12.75 8.22
N GLN A 5 -39.18 -12.09 8.73
CA GLN A 5 -39.21 -11.55 10.09
C GLN A 5 -39.13 -12.65 11.16
N GLU A 6 -39.75 -13.80 10.90
CA GLU A 6 -39.71 -14.97 11.79
C GLU A 6 -38.30 -15.59 11.90
N HIS A 7 -37.40 -15.25 10.98
CA HIS A 7 -36.07 -15.86 10.85
C HIS A 7 -34.90 -14.92 11.15
N LEU A 8 -35.16 -13.71 11.65
CA LEU A 8 -34.11 -12.73 12.02
C LEU A 8 -33.12 -13.29 13.06
N GLY A 9 -33.59 -14.19 13.94
CA GLY A 9 -32.74 -14.87 14.92
C GLY A 9 -31.60 -15.68 14.27
N LEU A 10 -31.82 -16.23 13.06
CA LEU A 10 -30.78 -16.98 12.32
C LEU A 10 -29.65 -16.06 11.88
N ALA A 11 -29.98 -14.86 11.41
CA ALA A 11 -29.00 -13.86 10.99
C ALA A 11 -28.12 -13.42 12.16
N LYS A 12 -28.72 -13.16 13.33
CA LYS A 12 -27.99 -12.81 14.56
C LYS A 12 -27.03 -13.91 15.01
N LEU A 13 -27.49 -15.16 14.99
CA LEU A 13 -26.66 -16.32 15.36
C LEU A 13 -25.46 -16.47 14.43
N GLN A 14 -25.68 -16.34 13.11
CA GLN A 14 -24.59 -16.45 12.15
C GLN A 14 -23.63 -15.28 12.22
N ALA A 15 -24.12 -14.05 12.38
CA ALA A 15 -23.30 -12.87 12.56
C ALA A 15 -22.35 -13.05 13.76
N GLY A 16 -22.85 -13.53 14.90
CA GLY A 16 -22.01 -13.82 16.07
C GLY A 16 -20.93 -14.88 15.82
N ARG A 17 -21.24 -15.93 15.05
CA ARG A 17 -20.25 -16.96 14.68
C ARG A 17 -19.15 -16.40 13.77
N VAL A 18 -19.53 -15.65 12.74
CA VAL A 18 -18.59 -15.06 11.78
C VAL A 18 -17.73 -13.98 12.45
N TYR A 19 -18.35 -13.09 13.22
CA TYR A 19 -17.68 -12.00 13.92
C TYR A 19 -16.57 -12.48 14.85
N LYS A 20 -16.83 -13.54 15.65
CA LYS A 20 -15.84 -14.14 16.54
C LYS A 20 -14.78 -14.94 15.79
N LYS A 21 -15.20 -15.75 14.80
CA LYS A 21 -14.28 -16.64 14.07
C LYS A 21 -13.21 -15.89 13.29
N PHE A 22 -13.57 -14.76 12.69
CA PHE A 22 -12.69 -13.95 11.86
C PHE A 22 -12.20 -12.67 12.55
N GLN A 23 -12.43 -12.52 13.87
CA GLN A 23 -12.00 -11.35 14.66
C GLN A 23 -12.29 -10.00 13.99
N LEU A 24 -13.50 -9.85 13.46
CA LEU A 24 -13.85 -8.74 12.55
C LEU A 24 -13.99 -7.38 13.24
N SER A 25 -13.95 -7.34 14.58
CA SER A 25 -14.14 -6.13 15.39
C SER A 25 -13.18 -5.00 15.10
N TYR A 26 -12.06 -5.30 14.44
CA TYR A 26 -11.10 -4.30 14.03
C TYR A 26 -11.58 -3.46 12.83
N ARG A 27 -12.45 -4.01 11.98
CA ARG A 27 -12.89 -3.35 10.73
C ARG A 27 -14.39 -3.15 10.61
N TYR A 28 -15.17 -4.07 11.16
CA TYR A 28 -16.62 -4.07 11.08
C TYR A 28 -17.21 -3.99 12.48
N ASP A 29 -18.24 -3.18 12.65
CA ASP A 29 -19.08 -3.28 13.82
C ASP A 29 -19.95 -4.54 13.72
N PHE A 30 -20.40 -5.03 14.87
CA PHE A 30 -21.29 -6.20 14.90
C PHE A 30 -22.56 -5.96 14.06
N ASP A 31 -23.08 -4.73 14.10
CA ASP A 31 -24.29 -4.34 13.37
C ASP A 31 -24.09 -4.36 11.85
N ASP A 32 -22.89 -4.07 11.35
CA ASP A 32 -22.58 -4.18 9.92
C ASP A 32 -22.65 -5.64 9.45
N ILE A 33 -22.04 -6.55 10.22
CA ILE A 33 -22.08 -7.99 9.92
C ILE A 33 -23.52 -8.53 10.04
N LEU A 34 -24.27 -8.05 11.03
CA LEU A 34 -25.67 -8.40 11.18
C LEU A 34 -26.51 -7.97 9.98
N GLN A 35 -26.31 -6.74 9.48
CA GLN A 35 -26.98 -6.24 8.28
C GLN A 35 -26.62 -7.08 7.05
N ILE A 36 -25.34 -7.43 6.86
CA ILE A 36 -24.92 -8.30 5.76
C ILE A 36 -25.64 -9.66 5.82
N CYS A 37 -25.74 -10.25 7.02
CA CYS A 37 -26.49 -11.49 7.23
C CYS A 37 -27.98 -11.31 6.91
N HIS A 38 -28.63 -10.21 7.30
CA HIS A 38 -30.02 -9.92 6.94
C HIS A 38 -30.22 -9.86 5.42
N VAL A 39 -29.31 -9.22 4.68
CA VAL A 39 -29.37 -9.19 3.21
C VAL A 39 -29.21 -10.59 2.62
N GLY A 40 -28.31 -11.41 3.17
CA GLY A 40 -28.15 -12.80 2.78
C GLY A 40 -29.41 -13.64 3.04
N LEU A 41 -30.08 -13.41 4.17
CA LEU A 41 -31.34 -14.05 4.54
C LEU A 41 -32.48 -13.68 3.59
N ILE A 42 -32.62 -12.40 3.24
CA ILE A 42 -33.61 -11.94 2.25
C ILE A 42 -33.37 -12.62 0.90
N LYS A 43 -32.12 -12.69 0.46
CA LYS A 43 -31.75 -13.38 -0.79
C LYS A 43 -32.05 -14.88 -0.73
N ALA A 44 -31.90 -15.52 0.43
CA ALA A 44 -32.27 -16.90 0.63
C ALA A 44 -33.79 -17.08 0.52
N ALA A 45 -34.58 -16.22 1.18
CA ALA A 45 -36.05 -16.28 1.14
C ALA A 45 -36.60 -16.12 -0.28
N GLN A 46 -36.02 -15.21 -1.08
CA GLN A 46 -36.43 -15.00 -2.49
C GLN A 46 -36.16 -16.20 -3.40
N LYS A 47 -35.12 -17.00 -3.10
CA LYS A 47 -34.67 -18.13 -3.94
C LYS A 47 -35.10 -19.50 -3.40
N PHE A 48 -35.71 -19.53 -2.22
CA PHE A 48 -36.08 -20.78 -1.59
C PHE A 48 -37.27 -21.41 -2.31
N ASP A 49 -37.19 -22.72 -2.46
CA ASP A 49 -38.19 -23.53 -3.13
C ASP A 49 -38.67 -24.61 -2.16
N GLU A 50 -39.90 -24.45 -1.69
CA GLU A 50 -40.55 -25.33 -0.72
C GLU A 50 -40.76 -26.75 -1.28
N THR A 51 -40.85 -26.90 -2.61
CA THR A 51 -41.11 -28.20 -3.26
C THR A 51 -39.96 -29.20 -3.06
N LYS A 52 -38.76 -28.71 -2.70
CA LYS A 52 -37.57 -29.54 -2.45
C LYS A 52 -37.57 -30.26 -1.10
N GLY A 53 -38.53 -29.96 -0.22
CA GLY A 53 -38.74 -30.72 1.02
C GLY A 53 -37.72 -30.49 2.15
N TYR A 54 -36.82 -29.52 2.03
CA TYR A 54 -35.89 -29.14 3.10
C TYR A 54 -36.45 -28.00 3.95
N LYS A 55 -35.99 -27.88 5.21
CA LYS A 55 -36.33 -26.71 6.05
C LYS A 55 -35.63 -25.46 5.53
N PHE A 56 -36.35 -24.33 5.52
CA PHE A 56 -35.79 -23.04 5.11
C PHE A 56 -34.54 -22.66 5.91
N SER A 57 -34.53 -22.89 7.22
CA SER A 57 -33.38 -22.57 8.09
C SER A 57 -32.09 -23.25 7.62
N THR A 58 -32.16 -24.51 7.18
CA THR A 58 -31.00 -25.25 6.65
C THR A 58 -30.46 -24.61 5.38
N TYR A 59 -31.36 -24.25 4.45
CA TYR A 59 -30.99 -23.59 3.19
C TYR A 59 -30.43 -22.18 3.43
N ALA A 60 -31.13 -21.40 4.24
CA ALA A 60 -30.80 -20.01 4.54
C ALA A 60 -29.43 -19.88 5.21
N LEU A 61 -29.11 -20.75 6.18
CA LEU A 61 -27.80 -20.74 6.84
C LEU A 61 -26.63 -20.92 5.86
N SER A 62 -26.75 -21.85 4.90
CA SER A 62 -25.69 -22.10 3.92
C SER A 62 -25.49 -20.91 2.98
N LEU A 63 -26.59 -20.39 2.42
CA LEU A 63 -26.55 -19.29 1.47
C LEU A 63 -26.13 -17.97 2.14
N MET A 64 -26.67 -17.68 3.32
CA MET A 64 -26.31 -16.51 4.12
C MET A 64 -24.84 -16.55 4.50
N TYR A 65 -24.31 -17.70 4.95
CA TYR A 65 -22.87 -17.84 5.27
C TYR A 65 -21.98 -17.58 4.07
N GLY A 66 -22.30 -18.18 2.91
CA GLY A 66 -21.57 -17.94 1.68
C GLY A 66 -21.61 -16.47 1.23
N TYR A 67 -22.77 -15.82 1.37
CA TYR A 67 -22.94 -14.41 1.04
C TYR A 67 -22.12 -13.48 1.95
N THR A 68 -22.21 -13.68 3.26
CA THR A 68 -21.45 -12.91 4.25
C THR A 68 -19.95 -13.03 4.02
N LEU A 69 -19.45 -14.26 3.82
CA LEU A 69 -18.04 -14.47 3.49
C LEU A 69 -17.63 -13.82 2.16
N ASN A 70 -18.48 -13.89 1.14
CA ASN A 70 -18.15 -13.28 -0.15
C ASN A 70 -17.93 -11.77 -0.04
N ILE A 71 -18.73 -11.07 0.77
CA ILE A 71 -18.57 -9.64 1.01
C ILE A 71 -17.28 -9.36 1.78
N ILE A 72 -17.09 -10.03 2.92
CA ILE A 72 -15.92 -9.81 3.79
C ILE A 72 -14.62 -10.09 3.02
N LEU A 73 -14.54 -11.21 2.30
CA LEU A 73 -13.34 -11.63 1.58
C LEU A 73 -13.07 -10.81 0.31
N ARG A 74 -14.06 -10.08 -0.21
CA ARG A 74 -13.90 -9.19 -1.36
C ARG A 74 -13.53 -7.76 -0.96
N ASP A 75 -13.76 -7.38 0.28
CA ASP A 75 -13.24 -6.13 0.80
C ASP A 75 -11.72 -6.17 0.65
N LYS A 76 -11.18 -5.30 -0.21
CA LYS A 76 -9.73 -5.21 -0.50
C LYS A 76 -8.91 -4.94 0.76
N PHE A 77 -9.57 -4.42 1.80
CA PHE A 77 -8.98 -4.12 3.09
C PHE A 77 -9.00 -5.32 4.06
N TYR A 78 -9.71 -6.42 3.75
CA TYR A 78 -9.51 -7.69 4.44
C TYR A 78 -8.14 -8.21 3.99
N PRO A 79 -7.12 -8.18 4.86
CA PRO A 79 -5.76 -8.35 4.42
C PRO A 79 -5.61 -9.73 3.78
N SER A 80 -5.17 -9.74 2.53
CA SER A 80 -4.73 -10.96 1.84
C SER A 80 -3.51 -11.62 2.54
N ALA A 81 -3.03 -11.03 3.64
CA ALA A 81 -2.01 -11.57 4.53
C ALA A 81 -2.41 -12.91 5.18
N GLU A 82 -3.71 -13.16 5.43
CA GLU A 82 -4.16 -14.46 5.96
C GLU A 82 -4.05 -15.60 4.93
N ARG A 83 -4.00 -15.29 3.62
CA ARG A 83 -3.80 -16.32 2.59
C ARG A 83 -2.35 -16.82 2.49
N ASN A 84 -1.37 -16.02 2.94
CA ASN A 84 0.05 -16.26 2.71
C ASN A 84 0.89 -16.39 4.00
N GLY A 85 0.27 -16.58 5.17
CA GLY A 85 0.99 -16.83 6.42
C GLY A 85 1.89 -15.69 6.89
N SER A 86 1.68 -14.47 6.39
CA SER A 86 2.46 -13.30 6.81
C SER A 86 1.74 -12.61 7.96
N LEU A 87 2.45 -12.58 9.10
CA LEU A 87 2.09 -12.01 10.40
C LEU A 87 1.16 -10.78 10.35
N ASN A 88 0.00 -10.88 10.99
CA ASN A 88 -0.68 -9.83 11.78
C ASN A 88 -0.40 -8.35 11.41
N SER A 89 -0.53 -7.96 10.14
CA SER A 89 -0.40 -6.55 9.74
C SER A 89 -1.74 -5.83 9.88
N HIS A 90 -2.18 -5.65 11.12
CA HIS A 90 -3.24 -4.68 11.41
C HIS A 90 -2.71 -3.29 11.04
N VAL A 91 -3.45 -2.56 10.20
CA VAL A 91 -3.06 -1.20 9.78
C VAL A 91 -3.30 -0.24 10.94
N LEU A 92 -2.28 0.10 11.70
CA LEU A 92 -2.45 1.07 12.78
C LEU A 92 -2.75 2.46 12.20
N SER A 93 -3.64 3.20 12.87
CA SER A 93 -3.83 4.62 12.54
C SER A 93 -2.57 5.38 12.90
N LEU A 94 -2.10 6.22 11.98
CA LEU A 94 -0.94 7.07 12.24
C LEU A 94 -1.23 8.16 13.30
N ASP A 95 -2.51 8.43 13.57
CA ASP A 95 -2.98 9.37 14.58
C ASP A 95 -3.01 8.77 16.00
N VAL A 96 -2.58 7.51 16.19
CA VAL A 96 -2.47 6.93 17.52
C VAL A 96 -1.35 7.64 18.29
N ASN A 97 -1.68 8.07 19.51
CA ASN A 97 -0.71 8.63 20.45
C ASN A 97 0.28 7.53 20.87
N VAL A 98 1.58 7.82 20.73
CA VAL A 98 2.68 6.89 21.02
C VAL A 98 3.36 7.13 22.36
N ASN A 99 3.05 8.21 23.07
CA ASN A 99 3.62 8.48 24.39
C ASN A 99 2.58 8.44 25.51
N ASN A 100 3.05 8.01 26.69
CA ASN A 100 2.23 7.88 27.90
C ASN A 100 2.40 9.08 28.86
N SER A 101 2.95 10.19 28.37
CA SER A 101 3.27 11.37 29.16
C SER A 101 2.32 12.51 28.82
N ASP A 102 1.62 13.03 29.83
CA ASP A 102 0.61 14.10 29.70
C ASP A 102 1.15 15.42 29.10
N ASP A 103 2.47 15.60 29.06
CA ASP A 103 3.09 16.87 28.70
C ASP A 103 3.11 17.17 27.18
N LYS A 104 2.87 16.19 26.30
CA LYS A 104 2.78 16.37 24.84
C LYS A 104 2.17 15.14 24.19
N GLU A 105 1.13 15.26 23.38
CA GLU A 105 0.71 14.16 22.50
C GLU A 105 1.68 14.06 21.32
N VAL A 106 2.30 12.90 21.15
CA VAL A 106 3.11 12.58 19.96
C VAL A 106 2.42 11.46 19.23
N THR A 107 2.19 11.63 17.92
CA THR A 107 1.55 10.58 17.10
C THR A 107 2.57 9.80 16.29
N TYR A 108 2.17 8.66 15.70
CA TYR A 108 3.02 7.98 14.73
C TYR A 108 3.34 8.84 13.50
N LYS A 109 2.46 9.77 13.10
CA LYS A 109 2.77 10.73 12.01
C LYS A 109 3.99 11.59 12.36
N ASP A 110 4.10 12.00 13.61
CA ASP A 110 5.20 12.85 14.08
C ASP A 110 6.49 12.04 14.29
N ALA A 111 6.37 10.76 14.65
CA ALA A 111 7.50 9.88 14.92
C ALA A 111 8.12 9.26 13.65
N ILE A 112 7.34 9.11 12.59
CA ILE A 112 7.82 8.52 11.33
C ILE A 112 8.53 9.60 10.52
N MET A 113 9.84 9.42 10.32
CA MET A 113 10.64 10.29 9.47
C MET A 113 10.38 10.00 7.99
N ASP A 114 10.30 11.06 7.19
CA ASP A 114 10.31 10.92 5.73
C ASP A 114 11.71 10.48 5.26
N LYS A 115 11.78 9.28 4.70
CA LYS A 115 13.03 8.70 4.21
C LYS A 115 13.63 9.49 3.03
N GLN A 116 12.80 10.25 2.29
CA GLN A 116 13.26 11.00 1.11
C GLN A 116 14.16 12.19 1.45
N GLU A 117 13.99 12.78 2.64
CA GLU A 117 14.69 14.00 3.03
C GLU A 117 16.16 13.71 3.37
N LEU A 118 16.42 12.63 4.11
CA LEU A 118 17.77 12.14 4.43
C LEU A 118 18.56 11.73 3.18
N ASP A 119 17.91 11.09 2.22
CA ASP A 119 18.58 10.64 0.98
C ASP A 119 19.04 11.82 0.14
N THR A 120 18.29 12.93 0.10
CA THR A 120 18.61 14.07 -0.78
C THR A 120 19.82 14.87 -0.30
N GLU A 121 19.91 15.14 1.01
CA GLU A 121 21.02 15.93 1.57
C GLU A 121 22.35 15.17 1.53
N PHE A 122 22.31 13.89 1.91
CA PHE A 122 23.47 13.00 1.86
C PHE A 122 23.94 12.77 0.42
N THR A 123 23.00 12.55 -0.51
CA THR A 123 23.31 12.43 -1.95
C THR A 123 23.95 13.70 -2.49
N GLY A 124 23.48 14.89 -2.10
CA GLY A 124 24.06 16.15 -2.52
C GLY A 124 25.52 16.33 -2.08
N ILE A 125 25.86 15.93 -0.86
CA ILE A 125 27.24 15.97 -0.33
C ILE A 125 28.14 14.97 -1.07
N LEU A 126 27.64 13.75 -1.30
CA LEU A 126 28.36 12.68 -2.01
C LEU A 126 28.67 13.09 -3.46
N VAL A 127 27.67 13.63 -4.18
CA VAL A 127 27.83 14.13 -5.56
C VAL A 127 28.84 15.28 -5.61
N ARG A 128 28.77 16.25 -4.68
CA ARG A 128 29.74 17.35 -4.61
C ARG A 128 31.17 16.86 -4.40
N THR A 129 31.35 15.90 -3.50
CA THR A 129 32.66 15.30 -3.22
C THR A 129 33.21 14.54 -4.43
N ALA A 130 32.36 13.74 -5.09
CA ALA A 130 32.73 13.02 -6.31
C ALA A 130 33.08 13.98 -7.48
N LEU A 131 32.33 15.07 -7.64
CA LEU A 131 32.62 16.12 -8.61
C LEU A 131 33.94 16.85 -8.34
N GLY A 132 34.37 16.94 -7.08
CA GLY A 132 35.68 17.49 -6.69
C GLY A 132 36.86 16.64 -7.15
N LYS A 133 36.69 15.32 -7.28
CA LYS A 133 37.74 14.37 -7.68
C LYS A 133 37.92 14.24 -9.20
N LEU A 134 37.02 14.83 -9.99
CA LEU A 134 37.14 14.86 -11.45
C LEU A 134 38.19 15.87 -11.90
N SER A 135 39.02 15.49 -12.87
CA SER A 135 39.94 16.40 -13.55
C SER A 135 39.18 17.57 -14.22
N GLY A 136 39.81 18.75 -14.33
CA GLY A 136 39.17 19.99 -14.80
C GLY A 136 38.35 19.87 -16.08
N LYS A 137 38.89 19.26 -17.14
CA LYS A 137 38.14 19.08 -18.41
C LYS A 137 36.89 18.21 -18.26
N HIS A 138 36.96 17.13 -17.49
CA HIS A 138 35.82 16.23 -17.27
C HIS A 138 34.73 16.89 -16.40
N LYS A 139 35.14 17.65 -15.36
CA LYS A 139 34.23 18.39 -14.50
C LYS A 139 33.45 19.47 -15.28
N GLU A 140 34.14 20.19 -16.17
CA GLU A 140 33.54 21.23 -17.00
C GLU A 140 32.48 20.65 -17.96
N ILE A 141 32.79 19.51 -18.61
CA ILE A 141 31.86 18.81 -19.51
C ILE A 141 30.60 18.36 -18.75
N ILE A 142 30.75 17.76 -17.56
CA ILE A 142 29.61 17.34 -16.72
C ILE A 142 28.78 18.55 -16.27
N LYS A 143 29.43 19.66 -15.89
CA LYS A 143 28.74 20.91 -15.52
C LYS A 143 27.90 21.45 -16.67
N LEU A 144 28.47 21.55 -17.87
CA LEU A 144 27.77 22.03 -19.06
C LEU A 144 26.60 21.13 -19.45
N LYS A 145 26.78 19.81 -19.37
CA LYS A 145 25.78 18.82 -19.76
C LYS A 145 24.59 18.75 -18.80
N TYR A 146 24.86 18.61 -17.49
CA TYR A 146 23.85 18.27 -16.50
C TYR A 146 23.35 19.48 -15.68
N PHE A 147 24.16 20.53 -15.52
CA PHE A 147 23.75 21.72 -14.78
C PHE A 147 23.34 22.89 -15.69
N GLN A 148 23.85 22.94 -16.91
CA GLN A 148 23.53 24.00 -17.89
C GLN A 148 22.73 23.50 -19.09
N GLY A 149 22.39 22.19 -19.14
CA GLY A 149 21.54 21.60 -20.17
C GLY A 149 22.10 21.64 -21.60
N LYS A 150 23.41 21.83 -21.79
CA LYS A 150 24.02 21.89 -23.12
C LYS A 150 24.05 20.50 -23.77
N THR A 151 23.78 20.45 -25.07
CA THR A 151 23.91 19.20 -25.84
C THR A 151 25.38 18.87 -26.08
N GLN A 152 25.71 17.60 -26.33
CA GLN A 152 27.10 17.20 -26.64
C GLN A 152 27.66 17.94 -27.85
N MET A 153 26.83 18.26 -28.85
CA MET A 153 27.22 19.06 -30.00
C MET A 153 27.54 20.52 -29.62
N GLN A 154 26.77 21.12 -28.72
CA GLN A 154 27.05 22.48 -28.23
C GLN A 154 28.34 22.51 -27.40
N ILE A 155 28.57 21.50 -26.56
CA ILE A 155 29.81 21.35 -25.80
C ILE A 155 30.99 21.14 -26.76
N ALA A 156 30.84 20.30 -27.79
CA ALA A 156 31.88 20.06 -28.78
C ALA A 156 32.29 21.35 -29.51
N LYS A 157 31.33 22.20 -29.88
CA LYS A 157 31.57 23.53 -30.45
C LYS A 157 32.33 24.44 -29.49
N LEU A 158 31.98 24.46 -28.20
CA LEU A 158 32.65 25.28 -27.17
C LEU A 158 34.11 24.86 -26.94
N PHE A 159 34.39 23.55 -27.01
CA PHE A 159 35.73 23.01 -26.80
C PHE A 159 36.56 22.92 -28.08
N GLY A 160 36.00 23.24 -29.25
CA GLY A 160 36.68 23.10 -30.55
C GLY A 160 37.02 21.64 -30.90
N THR A 161 36.17 20.69 -30.49
CA THR A 161 36.39 19.24 -30.70
C THR A 161 35.19 18.56 -31.37
N SER A 162 35.30 17.27 -31.67
CA SER A 162 34.19 16.47 -32.20
C SER A 162 33.20 16.03 -31.11
N GLN A 163 31.93 15.84 -31.48
CA GLN A 163 30.89 15.33 -30.58
C GLN A 163 31.22 13.92 -30.04
N THR A 164 31.91 13.09 -30.83
CA THR A 164 32.38 11.77 -30.40
C THR A 164 33.43 11.85 -29.29
N THR A 165 34.33 12.83 -29.33
CA THR A 165 35.33 13.07 -28.29
C THR A 165 34.68 13.53 -26.99
N ILE A 166 33.71 14.45 -27.05
CA ILE A 166 32.93 14.86 -25.87
C ILE A 166 32.17 13.68 -25.26
N GLY A 167 31.55 12.82 -26.10
CA GLY A 167 30.85 11.62 -25.63
C GLY A 167 31.78 10.64 -24.91
N ARG A 168 33.03 10.47 -25.38
CA ARG A 168 34.05 9.66 -24.70
C ARG A 168 34.42 10.27 -23.33
N PHE A 169 34.70 11.57 -23.28
CA PHE A 169 35.01 12.25 -22.01
C PHE A 169 33.85 12.22 -21.01
N GLU A 170 32.60 12.36 -21.47
CA GLU A 170 31.41 12.22 -20.62
C GLU A 170 31.34 10.80 -20.03
N LYS A 171 31.53 9.77 -20.85
CA LYS A 171 31.50 8.37 -20.41
C LYS A 171 32.61 8.06 -19.40
N GLU A 172 33.83 8.56 -19.62
CA GLU A 172 34.94 8.44 -18.69
C GLU A 172 34.66 9.17 -17.36
N ALA A 173 34.08 10.37 -17.43
CA ALA A 173 33.69 11.14 -16.26
C ALA A 173 32.64 10.40 -15.41
N LEU A 174 31.59 9.87 -16.05
CA LEU A 174 30.53 9.10 -15.38
C LEU A 174 31.08 7.80 -14.76
N THR A 175 32.01 7.14 -15.44
CA THR A 175 32.66 5.92 -14.91
C THR A 175 33.46 6.23 -13.65
N LYS A 176 34.19 7.36 -13.63
CA LYS A 176 34.92 7.82 -12.44
C LYS A 176 33.96 8.21 -11.32
N LEU A 177 32.88 8.94 -11.63
CA LEU A 177 31.86 9.31 -10.65
C LEU A 177 31.22 8.08 -10.00
N ARG A 178 30.87 7.06 -10.79
CA ARG A 178 30.30 5.81 -10.27
C ARG A 178 31.22 5.13 -9.24
N ARG A 179 32.54 5.15 -9.45
CA ARG A 179 33.52 4.60 -8.50
C ARG A 179 33.64 5.37 -7.18
N TYR A 180 33.18 6.62 -7.12
CA TYR A 180 33.21 7.44 -5.91
C TYR A 180 31.87 7.46 -5.16
N VAL A 181 30.83 6.92 -5.77
CA VAL A 181 29.45 6.91 -5.24
C VAL A 181 29.01 5.49 -4.84
N SER A 182 29.57 4.45 -5.46
CA SER A 182 29.51 3.06 -4.98
C SER A 182 30.42 2.82 -3.80
#